data_AF-A0A3M2WHZ6-F1
#
_entry.id   AF-A0A3M2WHZ6-F1
#
_cell.length_a   1.000
_cell.length_b   1.000
_cell.length_c   1.000
_cell.angle_alpha   90.00
_cell.angle_beta   90.00
_cell.angle_gamma   90.00
#
_symmetry.space_group_name_H-M   'P 1'
#
loop_
_entity.id
_entity.type
_entity.pdbx_description
1 polymer ?
#
loop_
_entity_poly.entity_id
_entity_poly.type
_entity_poly.pdbx_seq_one_letter_code
_entity_poly.pdbx_strand_id
1 'polypeptide(L)' 'EFDAYMTTANNRHGPTYGLLLQHRYEDRKINFHMLINADDFQQRPCALWDFLQNYMDTSGPIPDIPLFEPYRHLDPVT' A
#
# COMPACT_ATOMS: atom_id res chain seq x y z
N GLU A 1 -7.61 0.33 13.91
CA GLU A 1 -7.89 -0.03 12.50
C GLU A 1 -7.61 1.18 11.62
N PHE A 2 -7.05 0.96 10.43
CA PHE A 2 -6.80 2.01 9.45
C PHE A 2 -7.73 1.83 8.26
N ASP A 3 -8.34 2.93 7.81
CA ASP A 3 -9.13 2.99 6.59
C ASP A 3 -8.26 3.58 5.47
N ALA A 4 -8.38 2.99 4.27
CA ALA A 4 -7.64 3.41 3.09
C ALA A 4 -8.41 4.49 2.32
N TYR A 5 -7.72 5.59 2.00
CA TYR A 5 -8.23 6.71 1.24
C TYR A 5 -7.35 6.97 0.01
N MET A 6 -8.00 7.21 -1.12
CA MET A 6 -7.33 7.71 -2.32
C MET A 6 -7.24 9.24 -2.23
N THR A 7 -6.02 9.75 -2.35
CA THR A 7 -5.73 11.18 -2.39
C THR A 7 -5.45 11.60 -3.82
N THR A 8 -5.93 12.79 -4.19
CA THR A 8 -5.71 13.39 -5.50
C THR A 8 -5.01 14.72 -5.31
N ALA A 9 -3.86 14.91 -5.97
CA ALA A 9 -3.13 16.16 -5.96
C ALA A 9 -2.90 16.62 -7.40
N ASN A 10 -3.35 17.83 -7.73
CA ASN A 10 -3.18 18.38 -9.06
C ASN A 10 -1.81 19.04 -9.17
N ASN A 11 -0.95 18.52 -10.06
CA ASN A 11 0.37 19.10 -10.33
C ASN A 11 0.41 19.72 -11.74
N ARG A 12 1.49 20.42 -12.06
CA ARG A 12 1.72 21.02 -13.40
C ARG A 12 1.66 20.00 -14.54
N HIS A 13 1.88 18.72 -14.26
CA HIS A 13 1.89 17.63 -15.22
C HIS A 13 0.57 16.86 -15.32
N GLY A 14 -0.37 17.08 -14.39
CA GLY A 14 -1.62 16.32 -14.31
C GLY A 14 -2.02 15.97 -12.88
N PRO A 15 -3.18 15.30 -12.70
CA PRO A 15 -3.61 14.78 -11.42
C PRO A 15 -2.77 13.57 -11.03
N THR A 16 -2.23 13.62 -9.81
CA THR A 16 -1.47 12.51 -9.23
C THR A 16 -2.29 11.82 -8.16
N TYR A 17 -2.19 10.50 -8.11
CA TYR A 17 -2.96 9.67 -7.18
C TYR A 17 -2.04 9.05 -6.12
N GLY A 18 -2.46 9.11 -4.85
CA GLY A 18 -1.70 8.56 -3.73
C GLY A 18 -2.57 7.81 -2.74
N LEU A 19 -1.96 6.88 -1.99
CA LEU A 19 -2.61 6.14 -0.90
C LEU A 19 -2.38 6.85 0.44
N LEU A 20 -3.45 7.04 1.21
CA LEU A 20 -3.41 7.54 2.59
C LEU A 20 -4.11 6.54 3.50
N LEU A 21 -3.45 6.13 4.58
CA LEU A 21 -4.10 5.36 5.64
C LEU A 21 -4.43 6.30 6.78
N GLN A 22 -5.69 6.34 7.19
CA GLN A 22 -6.13 7.14 8.34
C GLN A 22 -6.68 6.22 9.42
N HIS A 23 -6.26 6.44 10.65
CA HIS A 23 -6.77 5.70 11.78
C HIS A 23 -8.23 6.08 12.02
N ARG A 24 -9.12 5.08 12.15
CA ARG A 24 -10.57 5.29 12.26
C ARG A 24 -10.98 6.11 13.48
N TYR A 25 -10.24 5.98 14.58
CA TYR A 25 -10.61 6.54 15.89
C TYR A 25 -9.65 7.62 16.39
N GLU A 26 -8.52 7.83 15.73
CA GLU A 26 -7.49 8.80 16.14
C GLU A 26 -7.09 9.66 14.96
N ASP A 27 -6.61 10.89 15.19
CA ASP A 27 -6.08 11.74 14.12
C ASP A 27 -4.64 11.33 13.75
N ARG A 28 -4.46 10.03 13.44
CA ARG A 28 -3.20 9.48 12.93
C ARG A 28 -3.37 9.18 11.45
N LYS A 29 -2.46 9.73 10.65
CA LYS A 29 -2.46 9.60 9.19
C LYS A 29 -1.09 9.17 8.72
N ILE A 30 -1.05 8.21 7.80
CA ILE A 30 0.17 7.71 7.18
C ILE A 30 0.03 7.91 5.68
N ASN A 31 0.87 8.79 5.14
CA ASN A 31 0.84 9.13 3.72
C ASN A 31 1.89 8.32 2.96
N PHE A 32 1.45 7.56 1.96
CA PHE A 32 2.31 6.68 1.15
C PHE A 32 2.81 7.36 -0.14
N HIS A 33 2.61 8.67 -0.30
CA HIS A 33 3.06 9.42 -1.46
C HIS A 33 4.58 9.38 -1.69
N MET A 34 5.38 9.06 -0.66
CA MET A 34 6.83 8.85 -0.82
C MET A 34 7.20 7.43 -1.27
N LEU A 35 6.28 6.46 -1.14
CA LEU A 35 6.53 5.05 -1.45
C LEU A 35 6.16 4.70 -2.89
N ILE A 36 5.29 5.47 -3.51
CA ILE A 36 5.00 5.40 -4.94
C ILE A 36 5.22 6.79 -5.51
N ASN A 37 6.05 6.89 -6.55
CA ASN A 37 6.12 8.13 -7.31
C ASN A 37 4.72 8.55 -7.75
N ALA A 38 4.47 9.84 -7.71
CA ALA A 38 3.24 10.45 -8.19
C ALA A 38 3.05 10.05 -9.67
N ASP A 39 2.21 9.04 -9.92
CA ASP A 39 1.96 8.47 -11.23
C ASP A 39 0.51 8.81 -11.62
N ASP A 40 0.26 8.95 -12.92
CA ASP A 40 -1.05 9.40 -13.42
C ASP A 40 -2.12 8.28 -13.37
N PHE A 41 -1.75 7.09 -12.87
CA PHE A 41 -2.59 5.90 -12.86
C PHE A 41 -3.23 5.64 -11.49
N GLN A 42 -4.55 5.80 -11.40
CA GLN A 42 -5.37 5.45 -10.23
C GLN A 42 -5.19 4.00 -9.75
N GLN A 43 -4.79 3.09 -10.64
CA GLN A 43 -4.59 1.67 -10.33
C GLN A 43 -3.42 1.44 -9.36
N ARG A 44 -2.44 2.34 -9.31
CA ARG A 44 -1.25 2.16 -8.46
C ARG A 44 -1.57 2.22 -6.95
N PRO A 45 -2.29 3.23 -6.43
CA PRO A 45 -2.75 3.22 -5.04
C PRO A 45 -3.56 1.98 -4.67
N CYS A 46 -4.41 1.48 -5.57
CA CYS A 46 -5.19 0.26 -5.34
C CYS A 46 -4.28 -0.97 -5.22
N ALA A 47 -3.35 -1.16 -6.17
CA ALA A 47 -2.41 -2.27 -6.14
C ALA A 47 -1.49 -2.23 -4.90
N LEU A 48 -1.07 -1.04 -4.45
CA LEU A 48 -0.32 -0.92 -3.20
C LEU A 48 -1.18 -1.30 -1.98
N TRP A 49 -2.44 -0.88 -1.95
CA TRP A 49 -3.34 -1.26 -0.86
C TRP A 49 -3.54 -2.77 -0.81
N ASP A 50 -3.79 -3.41 -1.96
CA ASP A 50 -3.91 -4.86 -2.05
C ASP A 50 -2.62 -5.56 -1.56
N PHE A 51 -1.45 -5.06 -1.97
CA PHE A 51 -0.18 -5.58 -1.49
C PHE A 51 -0.02 -5.46 0.04
N LEU A 52 -0.36 -4.30 0.61
CA LEU A 52 -0.30 -4.09 2.06
C LEU A 52 -1.28 -4.99 2.81
N GLN A 53 -2.50 -5.18 2.29
CA GLN A 53 -3.48 -6.08 2.88
C GLN A 53 -2.96 -7.53 2.91
N ASN A 54 -2.45 -8.01 1.77
CA ASN A 54 -1.86 -9.36 1.68
C ASN A 54 -0.63 -9.53 2.58
N TYR A 55 0.18 -8.48 2.75
CA TYR A 55 1.34 -8.52 3.64
C TYR A 55 0.96 -8.49 5.13
N MET A 56 -0.08 -7.75 5.51
CA MET A 56 -0.56 -7.69 6.90
C MET A 56 -1.35 -8.94 7.30
N ASP A 57 -1.90 -9.67 6.34
CA ASP A 57 -2.58 -10.93 6.58
C ASP A 57 -1.56 -12.06 6.84
N THR A 58 -1.35 -12.39 8.11
CA THR A 58 -0.46 -13.48 8.52
C THR A 58 -1.12 -14.86 8.47
N SER A 59 -2.36 -14.96 7.99
CA SER A 59 -3.05 -16.25 7.84
C SER A 59 -2.73 -16.94 6.51
N GLY A 60 -2.29 -16.18 5.51
CA GLY A 60 -1.82 -16.67 4.23
C GLY A 60 -0.29 -16.64 4.10
N PRO A 61 0.26 -17.27 3.05
CA PRO A 61 1.67 -17.18 2.76
C PRO A 61 2.05 -15.73 2.38
N ILE A 62 3.31 -15.37 2.61
CA ILE A 62 3.84 -14.07 2.24
C ILE A 62 3.66 -13.81 0.73
N PRO A 63 3.46 -12.55 0.29
CA PRO A 63 3.20 -12.24 -1.12
C PRO A 63 4.24 -12.81 -2.10
N ASP A 64 3.78 -13.28 -3.27
CA ASP A 64 4.65 -13.84 -4.30
C ASP A 64 5.35 -12.78 -5.13
N ILE A 65 6.42 -12.24 -4.55
CA ILE A 65 7.30 -11.27 -5.19
C ILE A 65 8.77 -11.68 -5.03
N PRO A 66 9.64 -11.41 -6.04
CA PRO A 66 11.05 -11.80 -6.00
C PRO A 66 11.82 -11.29 -4.77
N LEU A 67 11.39 -10.15 -4.20
CA LEU A 67 11.99 -9.58 -2.99
C LEU A 67 11.85 -10.50 -1.77
N PHE A 68 10.77 -11.28 -1.69
CA PHE A 68 10.45 -12.15 -0.56
C PHE A 68 10.95 -13.58 -0.73
N GLU A 69 11.44 -13.94 -1.92
CA GLU A 69 11.93 -15.29 -2.20
C GLU A 69 13.03 -15.76 -1.23
N PRO A 70 14.02 -14.94 -0.83
CA PRO A 70 15.02 -15.35 0.17
C PRO A 70 14.44 -15.61 1.56
N TYR A 71 13.27 -15.04 1.88
CA TYR A 71 12.64 -15.08 3.20
C TYR A 71 11.49 -16.09 3.29
N ARG A 72 11.18 -16.82 2.21
CA ARG A 72 10.13 -17.85 2.16
C ARG A 72 10.22 -18.87 3.30
N HIS A 73 11.44 -19.24 3.69
CA HIS A 73 11.69 -20.18 4.78
C HIS A 73 11.30 -19.65 6.18
N LEU A 74 11.04 -18.34 6.31
CA LEU A 74 10.58 -17.70 7.55
C LEU A 74 9.06 -17.54 7.60
N ASP A 75 8.37 -17.88 6.52
CA ASP A 75 6.92 -17.80 6.45
C ASP A 75 6.31 -18.88 7.36
N PRO A 76 5.54 -18.49 8.40
CA PRO A 76 4.99 -19.43 9.38
C PRO A 76 3.93 -20.37 8.80
N VAL A 77 3.45 -20.10 7.58
CA VAL A 77 2.37 -20.86 6.92
C VAL A 77 2.87 -21.68 5.73
N THR A 78 4.19 -21.76 5.51
CA THR A 78 4.82 -22.59 4.45
C THR A 78 5.26 -23.96 4.97
#